data_AF-W8FDA7-F1
#
_entry.id   AF-W8FDA7-F1
#
_cell.length_a   1.000
_cell.length_b   1.000
_cell.length_c   1.000
_cell.angle_alpha   90.00
_cell.angle_beta   90.00
_cell.angle_gamma   90.00
#
_symmetry.space_group_name_H-M   'P 1'
#
loop_
_entity.id
_entity.type
_entity.pdbx_description
1 polymer ?
#
loop_
_entity_poly.entity_id
_entity_poly.type
_entity_poly.pdbx_seq_one_letter_code
_entity_poly.pdbx_strand_id
1 'polypeptide(L)'
;MGYTRWSDDAYDYLRDSRADSGTDDIFANNRLGRADARMLPHGVKFRESRDSDIHPESLAVAVFLDVTGSMGRIPEVLVREKLGALMNTLIAHGVEHPQILFGGIGDHISDQYPLQVGQFESGTDELDQWLTGLYLEGGGGGQSMESYTLA
;
A
#
# COMPACT_ATOMS: atom_id res chain seq x y z
N MET A 1 -14.11 -5.38 6.42
CA MET A 1 -13.47 -4.63 5.32
C MET A 1 -14.53 -3.70 4.78
N GLY A 2 -14.17 -2.46 4.45
CA GLY A 2 -15.14 -1.51 3.87
C GLY A 2 -16.30 -1.12 4.80
N TYR A 3 -16.06 -0.97 6.10
CA TYR A 3 -17.02 -0.38 7.06
C TYR A 3 -16.60 1.02 7.52
N THR A 4 -15.43 1.48 7.10
CA THR A 4 -14.84 2.77 7.43
C THR A 4 -14.72 3.59 6.15
N ARG A 5 -14.83 4.91 6.28
CA ARG A 5 -14.83 5.84 5.15
C ARG A 5 -13.50 6.58 5.05
N TRP A 6 -13.17 6.97 3.83
CA TRP A 6 -12.13 7.95 3.58
C TRP A 6 -12.45 9.27 4.28
N SER A 7 -11.43 9.86 4.89
CA SER A 7 -11.44 11.17 5.52
C SER A 7 -10.13 11.88 5.22
N ASP A 8 -10.24 13.02 4.53
CA ASP A 8 -9.11 13.92 4.28
C ASP A 8 -8.50 14.45 5.58
N ASP A 9 -9.33 14.83 6.56
CA ASP A 9 -8.86 15.31 7.87
C ASP A 9 -8.02 14.25 8.60
N ALA A 10 -8.45 12.98 8.55
CA ALA A 10 -7.68 11.88 9.14
C ALA A 10 -6.35 11.68 8.40
N TYR A 11 -6.35 11.81 7.07
CA TYR A 11 -5.13 11.67 6.28
C TYR A 11 -4.16 12.82 6.53
N ASP A 12 -4.66 14.05 6.60
CA ASP A 12 -3.86 15.23 6.94
C ASP A 12 -3.24 15.09 8.33
N TYR A 13 -4.00 14.62 9.32
CA TYR A 13 -3.47 14.31 10.66
C TYR A 13 -2.34 13.26 10.60
N LEU A 14 -2.55 12.14 9.90
CA LEU A 14 -1.55 11.09 9.77
C LEU A 14 -0.29 11.60 9.04
N ARG A 15 -0.47 12.35 7.94
CA ARG A 15 0.62 12.98 7.18
C ARG A 15 1.45 13.90 8.07
N ASP A 16 0.78 14.78 8.81
CA ASP A 16 1.45 15.77 9.64
C ASP A 16 2.17 15.10 10.82
N SER A 17 1.61 14.02 11.38
CA SER A 17 2.22 13.25 12.47
C SER A 17 3.56 12.60 12.10
N ARG A 18 3.81 12.36 10.81
CA ARG A 18 5.04 11.73 10.28
C ARG A 18 5.93 12.69 9.51
N ALA A 19 5.66 14.00 9.55
CA ALA A 19 6.42 15.00 8.80
C ALA A 19 7.94 14.91 9.07
N ASP A 20 8.33 14.72 10.33
CA ASP A 20 9.72 14.62 10.77
C ASP A 20 10.23 13.18 10.92
N SER A 21 9.42 12.18 10.58
CA SER A 21 9.79 10.76 10.70
C SER A 21 10.70 10.33 9.55
N GLY A 22 11.68 9.47 9.83
CA GLY A 22 12.50 8.84 8.80
C GLY A 22 11.72 7.76 8.04
N THR A 23 12.22 7.35 6.87
CA THR A 23 11.58 6.30 6.05
C THR A 23 11.40 5.00 6.85
N ASP A 24 12.38 4.59 7.64
CA ASP A 24 12.30 3.37 8.47
C ASP A 24 11.37 3.51 9.70
N ASP A 25 10.97 4.73 10.06
CA ASP A 25 9.94 4.96 11.08
C ASP A 25 8.54 4.83 10.48
N ILE A 26 8.37 5.30 9.24
CA ILE A 26 7.12 5.17 8.49
C ILE A 26 6.90 3.70 8.11
N PHE A 27 7.91 3.07 7.52
CA PHE A 27 7.90 1.66 7.16
C PHE A 27 8.59 0.85 8.25
N ALA A 28 7.92 0.71 9.40
CA ALA A 28 8.51 0.08 10.58
C ALA A 28 9.03 -1.36 10.33
N ASN A 29 8.50 -2.06 9.33
CA ASN A 29 8.97 -3.38 8.91
C ASN A 29 10.40 -3.37 8.37
N ASN A 30 10.89 -2.23 7.88
CA ASN A 30 12.29 -2.06 7.49
C ASN A 30 13.24 -2.37 8.64
N ARG A 31 12.93 -1.87 9.84
CA ARG A 31 13.73 -2.12 11.05
C ARG A 31 13.66 -3.58 11.51
N LEU A 32 12.56 -4.27 11.20
CA LEU A 32 12.38 -5.69 11.51
C LEU A 32 13.08 -6.60 10.49
N GLY A 33 13.46 -6.07 9.33
CA GLY A 33 14.07 -6.84 8.25
C GLY A 33 13.15 -7.93 7.69
N ARG A 34 11.82 -7.74 7.78
CA ARG A 34 10.83 -8.72 7.28
C ARG A 34 9.50 -8.08 6.98
N ALA A 35 8.80 -8.62 5.98
CA ALA A 35 7.42 -8.23 5.67
C ALA A 35 6.44 -8.67 6.77
N ASP A 36 5.33 -7.93 6.90
CA ASP A 36 4.24 -8.30 7.79
C ASP A 36 3.65 -9.65 7.34
N ALA A 37 3.48 -10.58 8.28
CA ALA A 37 2.90 -11.90 8.01
C ALA A 37 1.51 -11.81 7.36
N ARG A 38 0.74 -10.76 7.66
CA ARG A 38 -0.59 -10.50 7.07
C ARG A 38 -0.53 -10.06 5.62
N MET A 39 0.64 -9.67 5.11
CA MET A 39 0.86 -9.25 3.73
C MET A 39 1.51 -10.35 2.88
N LEU A 40 1.90 -11.46 3.49
CA LEU A 40 2.47 -12.58 2.74
C LEU A 40 1.38 -13.27 1.91
N PRO A 41 1.62 -13.56 0.62
CA PRO A 41 0.64 -14.21 -0.24
C PRO A 41 0.46 -15.70 0.11
N HIS A 42 1.42 -16.30 0.82
CA HIS A 42 1.39 -17.71 1.16
C HIS A 42 0.19 -18.05 2.05
N GLY A 43 -0.64 -19.00 1.61
CA GLY A 43 -1.83 -19.44 2.35
C GLY A 43 -3.05 -18.52 2.22
N VAL A 44 -2.94 -17.39 1.51
CA VAL A 44 -4.09 -16.55 1.19
C VAL A 44 -4.96 -17.26 0.17
N LYS A 45 -6.22 -17.55 0.53
CA LYS A 45 -7.20 -18.13 -0.40
C LYS A 45 -7.93 -17.06 -1.20
N PHE A 46 -8.30 -15.96 -0.54
CA PHE A 46 -9.08 -14.88 -1.12
C PHE A 46 -8.68 -13.54 -0.48
N ARG A 47 -8.62 -12.49 -1.29
CA ARG A 47 -8.73 -11.08 -0.88
C ARG A 47 -9.99 -10.57 -1.55
N GLU A 48 -10.92 -10.01 -0.79
CA GLU A 48 -12.25 -9.69 -1.29
C GLU A 48 -12.58 -8.23 -1.07
N SER A 49 -13.08 -7.61 -2.13
CA SER A 49 -13.84 -6.37 -2.05
C SER A 49 -15.31 -6.76 -2.05
N ARG A 50 -16.06 -6.29 -1.06
CA ARG A 50 -17.48 -6.64 -0.87
C ARG A 50 -18.30 -5.42 -0.54
N ASP A 51 -19.51 -5.40 -1.08
CA ASP A 51 -20.51 -4.41 -0.73
C ASP A 51 -20.89 -4.51 0.75
N SER A 52 -21.13 -3.35 1.35
CA SER A 52 -21.54 -3.20 2.73
C SER A 52 -22.63 -2.13 2.84
N ASP A 53 -23.27 -2.01 4.00
CA ASP A 53 -24.26 -0.95 4.25
C ASP A 53 -23.67 0.47 4.05
N ILE A 54 -22.34 0.61 4.24
CA ILE A 54 -21.63 1.88 4.13
C ILE A 54 -21.07 2.08 2.71
N HIS A 55 -20.80 0.98 1.99
CA HIS A 55 -20.27 0.92 0.64
C HIS A 55 -21.11 -0.02 -0.24
N PRO A 56 -22.33 0.38 -0.66
CA PRO A 56 -23.27 -0.47 -1.38
C PRO A 56 -22.86 -0.84 -2.81
N GLU A 57 -21.99 -0.05 -3.45
CA GLU A 57 -21.49 -0.30 -4.81
C GLU A 57 -19.95 -0.25 -4.84
N SER A 58 -19.32 -1.22 -4.17
CA SER A 58 -17.87 -1.22 -3.94
C SER A 58 -17.09 -1.46 -5.23
N LEU A 59 -16.15 -0.56 -5.53
CA LEU A 59 -15.21 -0.74 -6.64
C LEU A 59 -13.85 -1.22 -6.10
N ALA A 60 -13.46 -2.43 -6.50
CA ALA A 60 -12.15 -3.00 -6.17
C ALA A 60 -11.04 -2.35 -7.02
N VAL A 61 -10.05 -1.75 -6.36
CA VAL A 61 -8.87 -1.15 -7.01
C VAL A 61 -7.61 -1.73 -6.35
N ALA A 62 -6.75 -2.38 -7.12
CA ALA A 62 -5.47 -2.87 -6.62
C ALA A 62 -4.34 -1.96 -7.11
N VAL A 63 -3.51 -1.47 -6.17
CA VAL A 63 -2.36 -0.63 -6.44
C VAL A 63 -1.11 -1.37 -6.01
N PHE A 64 -0.32 -1.81 -7.00
CA PHE A 64 0.97 -2.44 -6.77
C PHE A 64 2.09 -1.41 -6.95
N LEU A 65 2.94 -1.31 -5.94
CA LEU A 65 4.07 -0.40 -5.90
C LEU A 65 5.35 -1.17 -6.17
N ASP A 66 6.19 -0.60 -7.02
CA ASP A 66 7.55 -1.07 -7.16
C ASP A 66 8.34 -0.74 -5.89
N VAL A 67 8.83 -1.78 -5.21
CA VAL A 67 9.61 -1.67 -3.96
C VAL A 67 11.07 -2.08 -4.16
N THR A 68 11.55 -2.16 -5.41
CA THR A 68 12.97 -2.37 -5.71
C THR A 68 13.84 -1.23 -5.17
N GLY A 69 15.13 -1.51 -4.95
CA GLY A 69 16.08 -0.55 -4.40
C GLY A 69 16.19 0.77 -5.16
N SER A 70 16.01 0.77 -6.48
CA SER A 70 15.98 2.00 -7.28
C SER A 70 14.71 2.84 -7.10
N MET A 71 13.59 2.21 -6.68
CA MET A 71 12.27 2.85 -6.56
C MET A 71 11.83 3.10 -5.12
N GLY A 72 12.67 2.83 -4.10
CA GLY A 72 12.30 2.95 -2.67
C GLY A 72 11.76 4.31 -2.22
N ARG A 73 11.96 5.39 -3.01
CA ARG A 73 11.37 6.71 -2.76
C ARG A 73 9.88 6.81 -3.13
N ILE A 74 9.38 5.98 -4.06
CA ILE A 74 8.01 6.07 -4.57
C ILE A 74 6.97 5.72 -3.50
N PRO A 75 7.11 4.61 -2.73
CA PRO A 75 6.19 4.31 -1.63
C PRO A 75 6.14 5.44 -0.59
N GLU A 76 7.28 6.04 -0.28
CA GLU A 76 7.35 7.16 0.67
C GLU A 76 6.60 8.40 0.16
N VAL A 77 6.80 8.78 -1.11
CA VAL A 77 6.07 9.90 -1.72
C VAL A 77 4.56 9.63 -1.75
N LEU A 78 4.16 8.37 -1.99
CA LEU A 78 2.75 8.00 -1.97
C LEU A 78 2.13 8.21 -0.58
N VAL A 79 2.76 7.70 0.48
CA VAL A 79 2.31 7.85 1.88
C VAL A 79 2.22 9.32 2.30
N ARG A 80 3.20 10.14 1.90
CA ARG A 80 3.30 11.53 2.37
C ARG A 80 2.44 12.49 1.56
N GLU A 81 2.38 12.32 0.24
CA GLU A 81 1.91 13.38 -0.65
C GLU A 81 0.77 12.96 -1.57
N LYS A 82 0.68 11.68 -1.96
CA LYS A 82 -0.18 11.28 -3.10
C LYS A 82 -1.37 10.44 -2.72
N LEU A 83 -1.41 9.81 -1.54
CA LEU A 83 -2.54 8.97 -1.12
C LEU A 83 -3.85 9.77 -1.08
N GLY A 84 -3.85 10.96 -0.48
CA GLY A 84 -5.03 11.83 -0.46
C GLY A 84 -5.45 12.27 -1.86
N ALA A 85 -4.49 12.66 -2.71
CA ALA A 85 -4.79 13.04 -4.09
C ALA A 85 -5.39 11.87 -4.90
N LEU A 86 -4.91 10.64 -4.69
CA LEU A 86 -5.44 9.43 -5.33
C LEU A 86 -6.91 9.22 -4.95
N MET A 87 -7.22 9.23 -3.65
CA MET A 87 -8.57 9.02 -3.14
C MET A 87 -9.53 10.11 -3.62
N ASN A 88 -9.11 11.38 -3.50
CA ASN A 88 -9.93 12.52 -3.92
C ASN A 88 -10.19 12.50 -5.42
N THR A 89 -9.22 12.06 -6.21
CA THR A 89 -9.40 11.91 -7.67
C THR A 89 -10.44 10.84 -7.97
N LEU A 90 -10.36 9.66 -7.34
CA LEU A 90 -11.34 8.58 -7.54
C LEU A 90 -12.75 9.04 -7.20
N ILE A 91 -12.93 9.66 -6.03
CA ILE A 91 -14.22 10.15 -5.56
C ILE A 91 -14.75 11.26 -6.48
N ALA A 92 -13.91 12.24 -6.85
CA ALA A 92 -14.31 13.34 -7.73
C ALA A 92 -14.71 12.89 -9.14
N HIS A 93 -14.21 11.73 -9.59
CA HIS A 93 -14.54 11.14 -10.88
C HIS A 93 -15.65 10.08 -10.82
N GLY A 94 -16.42 10.03 -9.73
CA GLY A 94 -17.64 9.21 -9.62
C GLY A 94 -17.42 7.80 -9.09
N VAL A 95 -16.25 7.50 -8.52
CA VAL A 95 -16.06 6.27 -7.74
C VAL A 95 -16.48 6.56 -6.30
N GLU A 96 -17.76 6.34 -5.98
CA GLU A 96 -18.33 6.70 -4.68
C GLU A 96 -17.86 5.77 -3.54
N HIS A 97 -17.55 4.52 -3.85
CA HIS A 97 -17.16 3.50 -2.87
C HIS A 97 -15.89 2.74 -3.26
N PRO A 98 -14.72 3.43 -3.36
CA PRO A 98 -13.47 2.75 -3.67
C PRO A 98 -13.05 1.86 -2.49
N GLN A 99 -12.69 0.63 -2.81
CA GLN A 99 -11.96 -0.27 -1.92
C GLN A 99 -10.58 -0.51 -2.52
N ILE A 100 -9.54 0.02 -1.88
CA ILE A 100 -8.16 -0.05 -2.38
C ILE A 100 -7.40 -1.13 -1.64
N LEU A 101 -6.68 -1.96 -2.40
CA LEU A 101 -5.67 -2.88 -1.91
C LEU A 101 -4.29 -2.37 -2.31
N PHE A 102 -3.39 -2.21 -1.33
CA PHE A 102 -1.98 -1.94 -1.59
C PHE A 102 -1.17 -3.22 -1.62
N GLY A 103 -0.27 -3.32 -2.60
CA GLY A 103 0.72 -4.37 -2.71
C GLY A 103 2.10 -3.81 -3.09
N GLY A 104 3.14 -4.59 -2.80
CA GLY A 104 4.52 -4.30 -3.17
C GLY A 104 5.06 -5.39 -4.08
N ILE A 105 5.73 -4.99 -5.16
CA ILE A 105 6.44 -5.87 -6.08
C ILE A 105 7.91 -5.50 -6.05
N GLY A 106 8.74 -6.43 -5.59
CA GLY A 106 10.19 -6.32 -5.52
C GLY A 106 10.88 -7.19 -6.57
N ASP A 107 12.20 -7.30 -6.45
CA ASP A 107 13.01 -8.16 -7.30
C ASP A 107 12.96 -9.62 -6.81
N HIS A 108 12.28 -10.48 -7.55
CA HIS A 108 12.18 -11.92 -7.24
C HIS A 108 13.52 -12.68 -7.13
N ILE A 109 14.62 -12.14 -7.67
CA ILE A 109 15.94 -12.77 -7.61
C ILE A 109 16.67 -12.40 -6.31
N SER A 110 16.55 -11.13 -5.90
CA SER A 110 17.36 -10.54 -4.83
C SER A 110 16.59 -10.45 -3.51
N ASP A 111 15.27 -10.26 -3.56
CA ASP A 111 14.41 -10.02 -2.41
C ASP A 111 13.86 -11.32 -1.81
N GLN A 112 13.71 -11.34 -0.49
CA GLN A 112 13.10 -12.43 0.27
C GLN A 112 11.56 -12.35 0.26
N TYR A 113 11.00 -11.15 0.15
CA TYR A 113 9.56 -10.87 0.10
C TYR A 113 9.20 -10.09 -1.17
N PRO A 114 9.44 -10.68 -2.37
CA PRO A 114 9.29 -9.99 -3.64
C PRO A 114 7.82 -9.72 -4.03
N LEU A 115 6.86 -10.30 -3.31
CA LEU A 115 5.45 -9.99 -3.43
C LEU A 115 4.82 -9.83 -2.05
N GLN A 116 4.23 -8.66 -1.83
CA GLN A 116 3.48 -8.31 -0.62
C GLN A 116 2.09 -7.84 -1.03
N VAL A 117 1.04 -8.33 -0.36
CA VAL A 117 -0.35 -8.09 -0.75
C VAL A 117 -1.19 -7.80 0.50
N GLY A 118 -1.68 -6.58 0.62
CA GLY A 118 -2.57 -6.14 1.69
C GLY A 118 -4.01 -6.63 1.52
N GLN A 119 -4.96 -5.88 2.06
CA GLN A 119 -6.39 -6.12 1.91
C GLN A 119 -7.09 -4.94 1.25
N PHE A 120 -8.24 -5.18 0.63
CA PHE A 120 -9.16 -4.15 0.16
C PHE A 120 -9.78 -3.40 1.34
N GLU A 121 -9.53 -2.09 1.42
CA GLU A 121 -10.05 -1.23 2.47
C GLU A 121 -10.58 0.09 1.90
N SER A 122 -11.44 0.77 2.65
CA SER A 122 -12.01 2.08 2.27
C SER A 122 -11.70 3.19 3.27
N GLY A 123 -11.28 2.84 4.49
CA GLY A 123 -10.98 3.80 5.55
C GLY A 123 -9.55 4.31 5.50
N THR A 124 -9.36 5.56 5.92
CA THR A 124 -8.04 6.22 5.88
C THR A 124 -7.00 5.47 6.70
N ASP A 125 -7.33 5.08 7.94
CA ASP A 125 -6.38 4.43 8.84
C ASP A 125 -5.95 3.06 8.32
N GLU A 126 -6.88 2.26 7.80
CA GLU A 126 -6.58 0.94 7.26
C GLU A 126 -5.78 1.03 5.96
N LEU A 127 -6.11 1.99 5.09
CA LEU A 127 -5.35 2.26 3.87
C LEU A 127 -3.90 2.67 4.20
N ASP A 128 -3.74 3.59 5.14
CA ASP A 128 -2.43 4.03 5.62
C ASP A 128 -1.65 2.87 6.26
N GLN A 129 -2.31 2.04 7.07
CA GLN A 129 -1.71 0.86 7.70
C GLN A 129 -1.16 -0.13 6.68
N TRP A 130 -1.91 -0.45 5.62
CA TRP A 130 -1.44 -1.38 4.60
C TRP A 130 -0.34 -0.79 3.73
N LEU A 131 -0.40 0.51 3.46
CA LEU A 131 0.62 1.19 2.67
C LEU A 131 1.95 1.31 3.45
N THR A 132 1.90 1.76 4.70
CA THR A 132 3.07 1.87 5.60
C THR A 132 3.56 0.50 6.10
N GLY A 133 2.71 -0.52 6.02
CA GLY A 133 3.04 -1.91 6.33
C GLY A 133 3.94 -2.59 5.28
N LEU A 134 4.17 -1.97 4.12
CA LEU A 134 5.11 -2.52 3.14
C LEU A 134 6.54 -2.57 3.71
N TYR A 135 7.22 -3.67 3.44
CA TYR A 135 8.65 -3.80 3.73
C TYR A 135 9.46 -3.46 2.49
N LEU A 136 10.28 -2.41 2.61
CA LEU A 136 11.15 -1.93 1.54
C LEU A 136 12.53 -2.59 1.69
N GLU A 137 12.69 -3.78 1.12
CA GLU A 137 13.95 -4.53 1.17
C GLU A 137 15.11 -3.80 0.48
N GLY A 138 14.78 -3.05 -0.57
CA GLY A 138 15.76 -2.28 -1.32
C GLY A 138 16.75 -3.15 -2.11
N GLY A 139 16.45 -4.43 -2.35
CA GLY A 139 17.22 -5.27 -3.24
C GLY A 139 16.95 -4.98 -4.72
N GLY A 140 17.75 -5.60 -5.60
CA GLY A 140 17.70 -5.37 -7.05
C GLY A 140 18.49 -4.14 -7.52
N GLY A 141 18.42 -3.83 -8.82
CA GLY A 141 19.06 -2.67 -9.44
C GLY A 141 20.53 -2.81 -9.85
N GLY A 142 21.28 -3.75 -9.26
CA GLY A 142 22.69 -4.00 -9.62
C GLY A 142 22.91 -4.74 -10.95
N GLN A 143 21.87 -5.35 -11.53
CA GLN A 143 21.94 -6.22 -12.70
C GLN A 143 21.54 -5.51 -14.02
N SER A 144 21.13 -4.23 -13.97
CA SER A 144 20.52 -3.49 -15.09
C SER A 144 19.36 -4.25 -15.78
N MET A 145 18.66 -5.12 -15.04
CA MET A 145 17.44 -5.78 -15.44
C MET A 145 16.41 -5.59 -14.33
N GLU A 146 15.22 -5.14 -14.71
CA GLU A 146 14.04 -5.12 -13.84
C GLU A 146 13.23 -6.37 -14.17
N SER A 147 12.94 -7.18 -13.17
CA SER A 147 12.20 -8.44 -13.36
C SER A 147 10.80 -8.33 -12.77
N TYR A 148 9.82 -7.87 -13.56
CA TYR A 148 8.41 -7.77 -13.15
C TYR A 148 7.61 -9.06 -13.39
N THR A 149 8.23 -10.24 -13.33
CA THR A 149 7.55 -11.53 -13.55
C THR A 149 6.47 -11.86 -12.51
N LEU A 150 6.35 -11.03 -11.47
CA LEU A 150 5.37 -11.14 -10.39
C LEU A 150 4.18 -10.17 -10.52
N ALA A 151 4.18 -9.29 -11.53
CA ALA A 151 3.11 -8.32 -11.80
C ALA A 151 1.97 -8.89 -12.67
#